data_AF-A0A942EXN5-F1
#
_entry.id   AF-A0A942EXN5-F1
#
_cell.length_a   1.000
_cell.length_b   1.000
_cell.length_c   1.000
_cell.angle_alpha   90.00
_cell.angle_beta   90.00
_cell.angle_gamma   90.00
#
_symmetry.space_group_name_H-M   'P 1'
#
loop_
_entity.id
_entity.type
_entity.pdbx_description
1 polymer ?
#
loop_
_entity_poly.entity_id
_entity_poly.type
_entity_poly.pdbx_seq_one_letter_code
_entity_poly.pdbx_strand_id
1 'polypeptide(L)' 'MIKAELALDDDVVVPEAHLQDDLGADSLGLLNLAEAIDARYGLQLQGDDLVDIPNVGELVKLVESKMTVS' A
#
# COMPACT_ATOMS: atom_id res chain seq x y z
N MET A 1 -11.28 0.01 -2.25
CA MET A 1 -11.09 -0.23 -0.81
C MET A 1 -9.96 -1.22 -0.66
N ILE A 2 -8.74 -0.72 -0.42
CA ILE A 2 -7.49 -1.49 -0.21
C ILE A 2 -7.55 -2.35 1.07
N LYS A 3 -8.51 -2.04 1.95
CA LYS A 3 -8.69 -2.61 3.29
C LYS A 3 -8.87 -4.12 3.35
N ALA A 4 -9.56 -4.72 2.38
CA ALA A 4 -9.86 -6.15 2.41
C ALA A 4 -8.68 -7.04 1.99
N GLU A 5 -7.71 -6.50 1.25
CA GLU A 5 -6.61 -7.28 0.68
C GLU A 5 -5.45 -7.50 1.65
N LEU A 6 -5.36 -6.69 2.71
CA LEU A 6 -4.24 -6.68 3.66
C LEU A 6 -4.50 -7.48 4.95
N ALA A 7 -5.72 -7.97 5.17
CA ALA A 7 -6.12 -8.65 6.42
C ALA A 7 -5.75 -7.87 7.71
N LEU A 8 -5.69 -6.54 7.64
CA LEU A 8 -5.44 -5.64 8.76
C LEU A 8 -6.78 -5.17 9.35
N ASP A 9 -6.85 -5.09 10.68
CA ASP A 9 -8.01 -4.52 11.37
C ASP A 9 -8.28 -3.09 10.87
N ASP A 10 -9.55 -2.79 10.58
CA ASP A 10 -10.04 -1.53 10.00
C ASP A 10 -9.62 -0.27 10.80
N ASP A 11 -9.30 -0.45 12.08
CA ASP A 11 -8.92 0.62 13.01
C ASP A 11 -7.43 0.99 12.95
N VAL A 12 -6.56 0.16 12.32
CA VAL A 12 -5.10 0.39 12.30
C VAL A 12 -4.63 1.08 11.02
N VAL A 13 -5.40 0.95 9.92
CA VAL A 13 -5.04 1.54 8.62
C VAL A 13 -5.48 3.00 8.55
N VAL A 14 -4.76 3.85 9.27
CA VAL A 14 -4.90 5.32 9.23
C VAL A 14 -3.83 5.95 8.31
N PRO A 15 -4.09 7.11 7.70
CA PRO A 15 -3.12 7.76 6.81
C PRO A 15 -1.75 8.00 7.44
N GLU A 16 -1.70 8.22 8.76
CA GLU A 16 -0.46 8.43 9.50
C GLU A 16 0.31 7.14 9.82
N ALA A 17 -0.32 5.96 9.69
CA ALA A 17 0.31 4.69 10.07
C ALA A 17 1.50 4.38 9.16
N HIS A 18 2.65 4.10 9.78
CA HIS A 18 3.86 3.73 9.08
C HIS A 18 3.77 2.28 8.56
N LEU A 19 4.11 2.06 7.30
CA LEU A 19 3.92 0.74 6.67
C LEU A 19 4.75 -0.34 7.39
N GLN A 20 6.02 -0.06 7.64
CA GLN A 20 6.92 -1.01 8.29
C GLN A 20 6.76 -1.03 9.81
N ASP A 21 6.81 0.14 10.45
CA ASP A 21 6.83 0.24 11.92
C ASP A 21 5.46 -0.02 12.58
N ASP A 22 4.36 0.49 12.02
CA ASP A 22 3.03 0.38 12.63
C ASP A 22 2.23 -0.80 12.08
N LEU A 23 2.32 -1.07 10.77
CA LEU A 23 1.60 -2.18 10.13
C LEU A 23 2.43 -3.47 10.05
N GLY A 24 3.72 -3.42 10.42
CA GLY A 24 4.59 -4.60 10.38
C GLY A 24 4.84 -5.12 8.97
N ALA A 25 4.71 -4.28 7.93
CA ALA A 25 4.92 -4.69 6.55
C ALA A 25 6.43 -4.91 6.30
N ASP A 26 6.85 -6.16 6.44
CA ASP A 26 8.17 -6.61 6.00
C ASP A 26 8.25 -6.69 4.46
N SER A 27 9.37 -7.15 3.92
CA SER A 27 9.56 -7.23 2.46
C SER A 27 8.51 -8.11 1.75
N LEU A 28 7.99 -9.16 2.41
CA LEU A 28 6.92 -9.99 1.87
C LEU A 28 5.55 -9.29 2.00
N GLY A 29 5.33 -8.58 3.11
CA GLY A 29 4.14 -7.74 3.30
C GLY A 29 4.03 -6.66 2.24
N LEU A 30 5.15 -5.99 1.92
CA LEU A 30 5.21 -4.98 0.84
C LEU A 30 4.97 -5.61 -0.53
N LEU A 31 5.54 -6.79 -0.81
CA LEU A 31 5.28 -7.52 -2.06
C LEU A 31 3.78 -7.85 -2.22
N ASN A 32 3.17 -8.44 -1.18
CA ASN A 32 1.75 -8.79 -1.19
C ASN A 32 0.86 -7.54 -1.34
N LEU A 33 1.23 -6.43 -0.70
CA LEU A 33 0.53 -5.16 -0.84
C LEU A 33 0.62 -4.60 -2.28
N ALA A 34 1.80 -4.66 -2.90
CA ALA A 34 1.98 -4.26 -4.28
C ALA A 34 1.12 -5.12 -5.23
N GLU A 35 1.12 -6.45 -5.05
CA GLU A 35 0.30 -7.39 -5.82
C GLU A 35 -1.20 -7.13 -5.64
N ALA A 36 -1.65 -6.86 -4.41
CA ALA A 36 -3.04 -6.52 -4.11
C ALA A 36 -3.49 -5.22 -4.80
N ILE A 37 -2.62 -4.19 -4.79
CA ILE A 37 -2.90 -2.93 -5.49
C ILE A 37 -2.92 -3.15 -7.00
N ASP A 38 -1.98 -3.93 -7.54
CA ASP A 38 -1.95 -4.25 -8.97
C ASP A 38 -3.19 -5.05 -9.40
N ALA A 39 -3.57 -6.11 -8.69
CA ALA A 39 -4.76 -6.89 -8.99
C ALA A 39 -6.05 -6.06 -8.93
N ARG A 40 -6.10 -5.06 -8.05
CA ARG A 40 -7.29 -4.23 -7.84
C ARG A 40 -7.40 -3.03 -8.77
N TYR A 41 -6.27 -2.40 -9.09
CA TYR A 41 -6.22 -1.12 -9.82
C TYR A 41 -5.44 -1.18 -11.14
N GLY A 42 -4.73 -2.29 -11.40
CA GLY A 42 -3.93 -2.51 -12.61
C GLY A 42 -2.65 -1.67 -12.67
N LEU A 43 -2.04 -1.36 -11.52
CA LEU A 43 -0.97 -0.36 -11.40
C LEU A 43 0.47 -0.87 -11.51
N GLN A 44 0.71 -2.17 -11.75
CA GLN A 44 2.04 -2.78 -11.92
C GLN A 44 3.09 -2.28 -10.92
N LEU A 45 2.76 -2.28 -9.62
CA LEU A 45 3.68 -1.87 -8.56
C LEU A 45 4.55 -3.04 -8.11
N GLN A 46 5.75 -2.75 -7.61
CA GLN A 46 6.64 -3.71 -6.97
C GLN A 46 6.82 -3.38 -5.49
N GLY A 47 7.21 -4.37 -4.68
CA GLY A 47 7.48 -4.15 -3.25
C GLY A 47 8.54 -3.06 -3.01
N ASP A 48 9.55 -2.96 -3.89
CA ASP A 48 10.59 -1.94 -3.83
C ASP A 48 10.03 -0.51 -4.04
N ASP A 49 8.97 -0.34 -4.84
CA ASP A 49 8.29 0.96 -5.01
C ASP A 49 7.61 1.44 -3.72
N LEU A 50 7.38 0.51 -2.79
CA LEU A 50 6.73 0.76 -1.50
C LEU A 50 7.74 0.90 -0.35
N VAL A 51 9.01 0.53 -0.53
CA VAL A 51 10.06 0.66 0.50
C VAL A 51 10.30 2.13 0.84
N ASP A 52 10.24 3.01 -0.15
CA ASP A 52 10.42 4.45 0.03
C ASP A 52 9.14 5.17 0.51
N ILE A 53 8.04 4.43 0.70
CA ILE A 53 6.75 4.96 1.13
C ILE A 53 6.63 4.84 2.64
N PRO A 54 6.67 5.96 3.40
CA PRO A 54 6.72 5.89 4.85
C PRO A 54 5.39 5.46 5.46
N ASN A 55 4.26 5.95 4.95
CA ASN A 55 2.94 5.75 5.56
C ASN A 55 1.84 5.48 4.53
N VAL A 56 0.68 5.05 5.04
CA VAL A 56 -0.50 4.74 4.24
C VAL A 56 -0.98 5.94 3.43
N GLY A 57 -0.88 7.16 3.96
CA GLY A 57 -1.28 8.37 3.25
C GLY A 57 -0.46 8.61 1.98
N GLU A 58 0.86 8.46 2.04
CA GLU A 58 1.74 8.56 0.88
C GLU A 58 1.49 7.42 -0.12
N LEU A 59 1.19 6.21 0.36
CA LEU A 59 0.79 5.10 -0.50
C LEU A 59 -0.47 5.42 -1.30
N VAL A 60 -1.49 5.97 -0.65
CA VAL A 60 -2.74 6.36 -1.33
C VAL A 60 -2.46 7.41 -2.40
N LYS A 61 -1.65 8.42 -2.10
CA LYS A 61 -1.25 9.45 -3.08
C LYS A 61 -0.51 8.85 -4.28
N LEU A 62 0.38 7.88 -4.06
CA LEU A 62 1.08 7.19 -5.13
C LEU A 62 0.08 6.48 -6.07
N VAL A 63 -0.86 5.74 -5.49
CA VAL A 63 -1.92 5.03 -6.21
C VAL A 63 -2.79 6.01 -7.01
N GLU A 64 -3.26 7.09 -6.38
CA GLU A 64 -4.08 8.11 -7.03
C GLU A 64 -3.33 8.81 -8.18
N SER A 65 -2.05 9.12 -7.98
CA SER A 65 -1.19 9.71 -9.01
C SER A 65 -1.07 8.80 -10.23
N LYS A 66 -0.82 7.50 -10.01
CA LYS A 66 -0.72 6.50 -11.08
C LYS A 66 -2.05 6.31 -11.82
N MET A 67 -3.19 6.41 -11.13
CA MET A 67 -4.52 6.33 -11.73
C MET A 67 -4.92 7.59 -12.52
N THR A 68 -4.44 8.77 -12.13
CA THR A 68 -4.79 10.05 -12.77
C THR A 68 -4.05 10.28 -14.08
N VAL A 69 -2.94 9.58 -14.31
CA VAL A 69 -2.10 9.72 -15.51
C VAL A 69 -2.61 8.84 -16.69
N SER A 70 -3.89 8.45 -16.70
CA SER A 70 -4.51 7.68 -17.80
C SER A 70 -5.35 8.55 -18.73
#